data_AF-A0A199UKG9-F1
#
_entry.id   AF-A0A199UKG9-F1
#
_cell.length_a   1.000
_cell.length_b   1.000
_cell.length_c   1.000
_cell.angle_alpha   90.00
_cell.angle_beta   90.00
_cell.angle_gamma   90.00
#
_symmetry.space_group_name_H-M   'P 1'
#
loop_
_entity.id
_entity.type
_entity.pdbx_description
1 polymer ?
#
loop_
_entity_poly.entity_id
_entity_poly.type
_entity_poly.pdbx_seq_one_letter_code
_entity_poly.pdbx_strand_id
1 'polypeptide(L)'
;MSTSSHNSNNTSPSPIINESNQRRCAACKYLRRRCSRDCQLPVHQRAQAAEAMSAEAYWRVQDPVYGSVGVINLLQQHIYMNQRELARTRAQIAIHPAEQEAHVAYGPAHEPAQFERSAPQDN
;
A
#
# COMPACT_ATOMS: atom_id res chain seq x y z
N MET A 1 -8.86 50.20 3.57
CA MET A 1 -7.51 50.47 4.14
C MET A 1 -7.76 51.29 5.40
N SER A 2 -7.60 50.81 6.62
CA SER A 2 -6.50 50.02 7.17
C SER A 2 -6.93 49.26 8.43
N THR A 3 -6.07 48.34 8.85
CA THR A 3 -6.27 47.12 9.62
C THR A 3 -6.53 47.28 11.12
N SER A 4 -7.43 46.44 11.65
CA SER A 4 -7.63 46.19 13.08
C SER A 4 -6.33 45.82 13.80
N SER A 5 -6.02 46.56 14.86
CA SER A 5 -5.01 46.18 15.84
C SER A 5 -5.53 45.03 16.71
N HIS A 6 -5.05 43.81 16.46
CA HIS A 6 -5.12 42.72 17.43
C HIS A 6 -3.72 42.53 18.03
N ASN A 7 -3.52 43.03 19.25
CA ASN A 7 -2.36 42.71 20.07
C ASN A 7 -2.69 41.44 20.87
N SER A 8 -2.34 40.28 20.33
CA SER A 8 -2.50 38.98 21.00
C SER A 8 -1.25 38.60 21.78
N ASN A 9 -0.93 39.34 22.84
CA ASN A 9 -0.01 38.85 23.87
C ASN A 9 -0.75 37.89 24.81
N ASN A 10 -1.11 36.71 24.30
CA ASN A 10 -1.57 35.59 25.10
C ASN A 10 -0.41 34.62 25.32
N THR A 11 0.53 35.02 26.18
CA THR A 11 1.49 34.07 26.76
C THR A 11 0.78 33.36 27.90
N SER A 12 0.00 32.33 27.57
CA SER A 12 -0.47 31.36 28.55
C SER A 12 0.75 30.77 29.26
N PRO A 13 0.78 30.70 30.61
CA PRO A 13 1.86 30.01 31.28
C PRO A 13 1.79 28.54 30.84
N SER A 14 2.78 28.12 30.05
CA SER A 14 2.98 26.70 29.78
C SER A 14 3.05 26.01 31.14
N PRO A 15 2.37 24.87 31.36
CA PRO A 15 2.49 24.17 32.62
C PRO A 15 3.98 23.91 32.82
N ILE A 16 4.53 24.34 33.95
CA ILE A 16 5.91 24.03 34.33
C ILE A 16 5.95 22.52 34.57
N ILE A 17 6.10 21.76 33.49
CA ILE A 17 6.45 20.36 33.54
C ILE A 17 7.91 20.39 33.96
N ASN A 18 8.17 20.02 35.21
CA ASN A 18 9.50 19.86 35.76
C ASN A 18 10.43 19.13 34.76
N GLU A 19 11.30 19.89 34.11
CA GLU A 19 12.22 19.45 33.06
C GLU A 19 13.33 18.53 33.62
N SER A 20 13.46 18.44 34.94
CA SER A 20 14.31 17.44 35.61
C SER A 20 13.68 16.05 35.68
N ASN A 21 12.40 15.91 35.31
CA ASN A 21 11.73 14.64 35.12
C ASN A 21 11.81 14.22 33.65
N GLN A 22 13.04 14.19 33.12
CA GLN A 22 13.35 13.67 31.80
C GLN A 22 12.74 12.27 31.68
N ARG A 23 11.57 12.21 31.04
CA ARG A 23 10.70 11.04 30.97
C ARG A 23 11.55 9.85 30.53
N ARG A 24 11.87 8.95 31.46
CA ARG A 24 12.46 7.65 31.13
C ARG A 24 11.62 7.08 30.00
N CYS A 25 12.27 6.75 28.89
CA CYS A 25 11.54 6.19 27.77
C CYS A 25 10.89 4.87 28.15
N ALA A 26 9.85 4.47 27.41
CA ALA A 26 9.15 3.22 27.66
C ALA A 26 10.13 2.03 27.78
N ALA A 27 11.14 1.97 26.92
CA ALA A 27 12.19 0.94 26.97
C ALA A 27 13.01 0.97 28.27
N CYS A 28 13.58 2.11 28.66
CA CYS A 28 14.35 2.22 29.91
C CYS A 28 13.49 2.00 31.16
N LYS A 29 12.19 2.33 31.09
CA LYS A 29 11.22 2.02 32.15
C LYS A 29 10.98 0.51 32.26
N TYR A 30 10.77 -0.18 31.14
CA TYR A 30 10.60 -1.64 31.11
C TYR A 30 11.86 -2.39 31.56
N LEU A 31 13.03 -1.97 31.08
CA LEU A 31 14.34 -2.54 31.39
C LEU A 31 14.91 -2.11 32.76
N ARG A 32 14.20 -1.23 33.49
CA ARG A 32 14.63 -0.64 34.77
C ARG A 32 16.03 0.02 34.73
N ARG A 33 16.42 0.59 33.58
CA ARG A 33 17.70 1.29 33.38
C ARG A 33 17.52 2.82 33.42
N ARG A 34 18.59 3.57 33.67
CA ARG A 34 18.59 5.04 33.50
C ARG A 34 18.55 5.37 32.00
N CYS A 35 17.69 6.30 31.61
CA CYS A 35 17.66 6.79 30.23
C CYS A 35 18.76 7.84 30.07
N SER A 36 19.85 7.50 29.38
CA SER A 36 20.86 8.50 28.97
C SER A 36 20.30 9.42 27.88
N ARG A 37 20.92 10.60 27.72
CA ARG A 37 20.69 11.48 26.55
C ARG A 37 21.01 10.74 25.24
N ASP A 38 21.94 9.79 25.29
CA ASP A 38 22.36 8.94 24.17
C ASP A 38 21.64 7.58 24.14
N CYS A 39 20.43 7.49 24.67
CA CYS A 39 19.63 6.26 24.55
C CYS A 39 19.45 5.94 23.05
N GLN A 40 20.01 4.81 22.63
CA GLN A 40 20.39 4.49 21.24
C GLN A 40 19.27 4.56 20.19
N LEU A 41 18.00 4.63 20.61
CA LEU A 41 16.87 4.83 19.72
C LEU A 41 16.30 6.26 19.89
N PRO A 42 16.21 7.06 18.81
CA PRO A 42 15.51 8.35 18.81
C PRO A 42 14.11 8.21 19.39
N VAL A 43 13.66 9.20 20.19
CA VAL A 43 12.37 9.14 20.92
C VAL A 43 11.21 8.74 20.02
N HIS A 44 11.14 9.29 18.80
CA HIS A 44 10.08 9.04 17.84
C HIS A 44 10.05 7.60 17.29
N GLN A 45 11.16 6.85 17.36
CA GLN A 45 11.26 5.47 16.89
C GLN A 45 11.03 4.43 17.99
N ARG A 46 11.03 4.84 19.26
CA ARG A 46 10.96 3.91 20.40
C ARG A 46 9.67 3.10 20.42
N ALA A 47 8.54 3.69 20.01
CA ALA A 47 7.27 2.98 19.93
C ALA A 47 7.32 1.88 18.86
N GLN A 48 7.75 2.23 17.65
CA GLN A 48 7.91 1.28 16.54
C GLN A 48 8.90 0.15 16.88
N ALA A 49 10.02 0.48 17.54
CA ALA A 49 10.99 -0.52 17.97
C ALA A 49 10.40 -1.50 19.00
N ALA A 50 9.62 -0.99 19.98
CA ALA A 50 8.96 -1.84 20.97
C ALA A 50 7.89 -2.75 20.32
N GLU A 51 7.14 -2.22 19.35
CA GLU A 51 6.17 -3.00 18.58
C GLU A 51 6.86 -4.11 17.78
N ALA A 52 7.93 -3.80 17.05
CA ALA A 52 8.72 -4.78 16.32
C ALA A 52 9.28 -5.89 17.24
N MET A 53 9.87 -5.51 18.38
CA MET A 53 10.35 -6.47 19.38
C MET A 53 9.24 -7.39 19.90
N SER A 54 8.05 -6.84 20.20
CA SER A 54 6.91 -7.64 20.66
C SER A 54 6.39 -8.59 19.59
N ALA A 55 6.36 -8.15 18.33
CA ALA A 55 5.90 -8.95 17.21
C ALA A 55 6.88 -10.12 16.94
N GLU A 56 8.19 -9.85 16.94
CA GLU A 56 9.21 -10.89 16.82
C GLU A 56 9.13 -11.92 17.95
N ALA A 57 8.96 -11.45 19.19
CA ALA A 57 8.79 -12.33 20.35
C ALA A 57 7.54 -13.20 20.22
N TYR A 58 6.41 -12.62 19.80
CA TYR A 58 5.18 -13.36 19.54
C TYR A 58 5.39 -14.46 18.50
N TRP A 59 6.03 -14.15 17.38
CA TRP A 59 6.30 -15.15 16.34
C TRP A 59 7.26 -16.24 16.79
N ARG A 60 8.26 -15.93 17.61
CA ARG A 60 9.16 -16.95 18.19
C ARG A 60 8.44 -17.89 19.18
N VAL A 61 7.39 -17.42 19.84
CA VAL A 61 6.55 -18.28 20.71
C VAL A 61 5.70 -19.23 19.86
N GLN A 62 5.15 -18.76 18.75
CA GLN A 62 4.34 -19.57 17.84
C GLN A 62 5.18 -20.55 17.00
N ASP A 63 6.33 -20.10 16.51
CA ASP A 63 7.29 -20.87 15.74
C ASP A 63 8.71 -20.67 16.32
N PRO A 64 9.17 -21.59 17.18
CA PRO A 64 10.48 -21.48 17.82
C PRO A 64 11.66 -21.63 16.86
N VAL A 65 11.46 -22.21 15.67
CA VAL A 65 12.54 -22.49 14.72
C VAL A 65 12.72 -21.31 13.77
N TYR A 66 11.63 -20.85 13.15
CA TYR A 66 11.69 -19.81 12.10
C TYR A 66 11.09 -18.47 12.53
N GLY A 67 10.21 -18.43 13.52
CA GLY A 67 9.58 -17.20 14.00
C GLY A 67 9.03 -16.31 12.86
N SER A 68 9.34 -15.01 12.90
CA SER A 68 8.91 -14.06 11.86
C SER A 68 9.60 -14.30 10.50
N VAL A 69 10.73 -15.00 10.45
CA VAL A 69 11.44 -15.31 9.20
C VAL A 69 10.62 -16.26 8.34
N GLY A 70 9.88 -17.21 8.95
CA GLY A 70 8.97 -18.09 8.22
C GLY A 70 7.87 -17.30 7.50
N VAL A 71 7.27 -16.32 8.19
CA VAL A 71 6.26 -15.42 7.61
C VAL A 71 6.85 -14.57 6.48
N ILE A 72 8.04 -14.02 6.66
CA ILE A 72 8.74 -13.24 5.62
C ILE A 72 8.96 -14.09 4.37
N ASN A 73 9.49 -15.31 4.53
CA ASN A 73 9.76 -16.20 3.40
C ASN A 73 8.47 -16.57 2.64
N LEU A 74 7.38 -16.89 3.37
CA LEU A 74 6.09 -17.17 2.76
C LEU A 74 5.58 -15.99 1.93
N LEU A 75 5.66 -14.78 2.48
CA LEU A 75 5.26 -13.56 1.78
C LEU A 75 6.13 -13.30 0.54
N GLN A 76 7.44 -13.53 0.63
CA GLN A 76 8.34 -13.41 -0.52
C GLN A 76 7.98 -14.40 -1.63
N GLN A 77 7.64 -15.64 -1.29
CA GLN A 77 7.16 -16.64 -2.25
C GLN A 77 5.85 -16.21 -2.91
N HIS A 78 4.90 -15.68 -2.14
CA HIS A 78 3.64 -15.18 -2.69
C HIS A 78 3.85 -13.98 -3.62
N ILE A 79 4.71 -13.02 -3.25
CA ILE A 79 5.08 -11.90 -4.11
C ILE A 79 5.65 -12.41 -5.43
N TYR A 80 6.57 -13.37 -5.38
CA TYR A 80 7.17 -13.98 -6.56
C TYR A 80 6.13 -14.65 -7.47
N MET A 81 5.25 -15.47 -6.90
CA MET A 81 4.22 -16.17 -7.68
C MET A 81 3.24 -15.19 -8.32
N ASN A 82 2.80 -14.17 -7.58
CA ASN A 82 1.90 -13.13 -8.09
C ASN A 82 2.55 -12.31 -9.20
N GLN A 83 3.82 -11.93 -9.05
CA GLN A 83 4.55 -11.22 -10.10
C GLN A 83 4.71 -12.06 -11.36
N ARG A 84 4.97 -13.38 -11.21
CA ARG A 84 5.06 -14.32 -12.32
C ARG A 84 3.73 -14.45 -13.06
N GLU A 85 2.63 -14.59 -12.33
CA GLU A 85 1.29 -14.68 -12.92
C GLU A 85 0.92 -13.39 -13.65
N LEU A 86 1.19 -12.24 -13.04
CA LEU A 86 0.98 -10.94 -13.68
C LEU A 86 1.80 -10.81 -14.98
N ALA A 87 3.05 -11.26 -14.99
CA ALA A 87 3.88 -11.28 -16.19
C ALA A 87 3.30 -12.19 -17.28
N ARG A 88 2.80 -13.38 -16.91
CA ARG A 88 2.14 -14.31 -17.83
C ARG A 88 0.90 -13.67 -18.48
N THR A 89 0.01 -13.11 -17.67
CA THR A 89 -1.22 -12.48 -18.17
C THR A 89 -0.90 -11.29 -19.07
N ARG A 90 0.09 -10.47 -18.70
CA ARG A 90 0.57 -9.36 -19.54
C ARG A 90 1.11 -9.85 -20.89
N ALA A 91 1.87 -10.93 -20.90
CA ALA A 91 2.38 -11.52 -22.15
C ALA A 91 1.25 -12.07 -23.04
N GLN A 92 0.25 -12.74 -22.45
CA GLN A 92 -0.92 -13.21 -23.19
C GLN A 92 -1.67 -12.05 -23.87
N ILE A 93 -1.96 -10.98 -23.12
CA ILE A 93 -2.60 -9.77 -23.66
C ILE A 93 -1.78 -9.15 -24.80
N ALA A 94 -0.45 -9.12 -24.68
CA ALA A 94 0.41 -8.57 -25.71
C ALA A 94 0.44 -9.41 -27.02
N ILE A 95 0.12 -10.71 -26.96
CA ILE A 95 0.09 -11.61 -28.12
C ILE A 95 -1.27 -11.58 -28.85
N HIS A 96 -2.37 -11.38 -28.13
CA HIS A 96 -3.73 -11.35 -28.71
C HIS A 96 -4.02 -10.31 -29.81
N PRO A 97 -3.35 -9.14 -29.96
CA PRO A 97 -3.60 -8.26 -31.10
C PRO A 97 -3.25 -8.87 -32.48
N ALA A 98 -2.48 -9.96 -32.55
CA ALA A 98 -2.14 -10.60 -33.82
C ALA A 98 -3.27 -11.49 -34.41
N GLU A 99 -4.21 -11.95 -33.59
CA GLU A 99 -5.30 -12.84 -34.04
C GLU A 99 -6.55 -12.05 -34.46
N GLN A 100 -6.75 -10.85 -33.90
CA GLN A 100 -7.93 -10.02 -34.16
C GLN A 100 -7.88 -9.36 -35.55
N GLU A 101 -6.70 -9.03 -36.07
CA GLU A 101 -6.55 -8.40 -37.40
C GLU A 101 -6.74 -9.40 -38.57
N ALA A 102 -6.49 -10.69 -38.37
CA ALA A 102 -6.70 -11.72 -39.39
C ALA A 102 -8.20 -12.06 -39.60
N HIS A 103 -9.02 -11.97 -38.55
CA HIS A 103 -10.47 -12.23 -38.62
C HIS A 103 -11.29 -11.07 -39.20
N VAL A 104 -10.78 -9.83 -39.15
CA VAL A 104 -11.48 -8.65 -39.69
C VAL A 104 -11.20 -8.44 -41.18
N ALA A 105 -10.07 -8.94 -41.71
CA ALA A 105 -9.71 -8.78 -43.12
C ALA A 105 -10.38 -9.78 -44.09
N TYR A 106 -11.02 -10.86 -43.60
CA TYR A 106 -11.68 -11.88 -44.43
C TYR A 106 -13.04 -12.32 -43.84
N GLY A 107 -13.99 -11.40 -43.74
CA GLY A 107 -15.41 -11.70 -43.45
C GLY A 107 -16.24 -11.83 -44.73
N PRO A 108 -17.27 -12.69 -44.79
CA PRO A 108 -17.79 -13.26 -46.03
C PRO A 108 -18.58 -12.23 -46.87
N ALA A 109 -18.39 -12.31 -48.19
CA ALA A 109 -19.14 -11.54 -49.18
C ALA A 109 -20.65 -11.78 -49.02
N HIS A 110 -21.39 -10.70 -48.72
CA HIS A 110 -22.84 -10.70 -48.76
C HIS A 110 -23.32 -10.77 -50.22
N GLU A 111 -23.99 -11.87 -50.53
CA GLU A 111 -24.71 -12.19 -51.76
C GLU A 111 -25.84 -11.16 -52.03
N PRO A 112 -26.05 -10.68 -53.27
CA PRO A 112 -27.01 -9.62 -53.53
C PRO A 112 -28.45 -10.15 -53.46
N ALA A 113 -29.25 -9.60 -52.55
CA ALA A 113 -30.69 -9.85 -52.48
C ALA A 113 -31.38 -9.41 -53.79
N GLN A 114 -31.87 -10.38 -54.55
CA GLN A 114 -32.81 -10.20 -55.64
C GLN A 114 -34.25 -10.15 -55.10
N PHE A 115 -35.15 -9.50 -55.85
CA PHE A 115 -36.63 -9.58 -55.76
C PHE A 115 -37.29 -8.64 -54.71
N GLU A 116 -38.29 -7.78 -55.01
CA GLU A 116 -39.16 -7.63 -56.17
C GLU A 116 -39.80 -6.23 -56.14
N ARG A 117 -40.00 -5.62 -57.31
CA ARG A 117 -40.47 -4.24 -57.46
C ARG A 117 -41.98 -4.26 -57.77
N SER A 118 -42.82 -4.09 -56.76
CA SER A 118 -44.28 -3.96 -56.98
C SER A 118 -44.59 -2.57 -57.57
N ALA A 119 -45.10 -2.55 -58.80
CA ALA A 119 -45.53 -1.34 -59.51
C ALA A 119 -46.81 -0.72 -58.90
N PRO A 120 -47.09 0.58 -59.10
CA PRO A 120 -48.35 1.22 -58.70
C PRO A 120 -49.48 0.80 -59.65
N GLN A 121 -50.67 0.52 -59.11
CA GLN A 121 -51.90 0.34 -59.92
C GLN A 121 -52.65 1.67 -60.02
N ASP A 122 -52.78 2.18 -61.25
CA ASP A 122 -53.72 3.24 -61.61
C ASP A 122 -55.12 2.64 -61.85
N ASN A 123 -56.15 3.25 -61.26
CA ASN A 123 -57.54 3.25 -61.76
C ASN A 123 -58.21 4.57 -61.34
#